data_AF-A0A197ZXA0-F1
#
_entry.id   AF-A0A197ZXA0-F1
#
_cell.length_a   1.000
_cell.length_b   1.000
_cell.length_c   1.000
_cell.angle_alpha   90.00
_cell.angle_beta   90.00
_cell.angle_gamma   90.00
#
_symmetry.space_group_name_H-M   'P 1'
#
loop_
_entity.id
_entity.type
_entity.pdbx_description
1 polymer ?
#
loop_
_entity_poly.entity_id
_entity_poly.type
_entity_poly.pdbx_seq_one_letter_code
_entity_poly.pdbx_strand_id
1 'polypeptide(L)'
;MVNDLGMPLDDDQAASVQQVLGRLKDEHGALKKELDHVQEMTTHLVGVLGSEESKLLLQEIRKVMENFMQQLEAHEHWEEVEVLPLLTEYANQGMEPTFLTSTWVLEEDHKEAERFVRSFLDYVDQCNGTDSIKLKKAITLLSVACSVISEHLRSEEEMVFPIANQMLERYV
;
A
#
# COMPACT_ATOMS: atom_id res chain seq x y z
N MET A 1 -12.59 1.89 40.80
CA MET A 1 -12.99 0.68 40.05
C MET A 1 -12.23 0.73 38.75
N VAL A 2 -11.23 -0.12 38.63
CA VAL A 2 -10.45 -0.26 37.39
C VAL A 2 -11.36 -1.04 36.45
N ASN A 3 -11.76 -0.44 35.33
CA ASN A 3 -12.47 -1.16 34.30
C ASN A 3 -11.46 -2.12 33.67
N ASP A 4 -11.56 -3.38 34.08
CA ASP A 4 -10.90 -4.51 33.48
C ASP A 4 -11.62 -4.80 32.15
N LEU A 5 -11.19 -4.14 31.08
CA LEU A 5 -11.70 -4.30 29.73
C LEU A 5 -10.61 -4.95 28.87
N GLY A 6 -10.71 -6.27 28.74
CA GLY A 6 -9.91 -7.13 27.86
C GLY A 6 -9.27 -8.29 28.62
N MET A 7 -9.64 -9.53 28.28
CA MET A 7 -8.89 -10.71 28.74
C MET A 7 -7.46 -10.63 28.18
N PRO A 8 -6.42 -11.04 28.94
CA PRO A 8 -5.08 -11.17 28.38
C PRO A 8 -5.09 -12.14 27.21
N LEU A 9 -4.32 -11.83 26.16
CA LEU A 9 -4.09 -12.73 25.03
C LEU A 9 -3.54 -14.06 25.57
N ASP A 10 -3.93 -15.18 24.97
CA ASP A 10 -3.23 -16.45 25.21
C ASP A 10 -1.94 -16.51 24.35
N ASP A 11 -1.06 -17.48 24.66
CA ASP A 11 0.23 -17.66 23.99
C ASP A 11 0.07 -17.81 22.46
N ASP A 12 -1.03 -18.44 22.01
CA ASP A 12 -1.33 -18.69 20.60
C ASP A 12 -1.73 -17.37 19.89
N GLN A 13 -2.52 -16.52 20.53
CA GLN A 13 -2.90 -15.20 20.01
C GLN A 13 -1.71 -14.24 19.95
N ALA A 14 -0.85 -14.22 20.97
CA ALA A 14 0.35 -13.39 20.98
C ALA A 14 1.33 -13.78 19.85
N ALA A 15 1.52 -15.08 19.61
CA ALA A 15 2.32 -15.59 18.50
C ALA A 15 1.72 -15.21 17.13
N SER A 16 0.40 -15.30 16.98
CA SER A 16 -0.32 -14.90 15.77
C SER A 16 -0.14 -13.42 15.46
N VAL A 17 -0.28 -12.54 16.45
CA VAL A 17 -0.09 -11.09 16.28
C VAL A 17 1.35 -10.77 15.86
N GLN A 18 2.36 -11.40 16.47
CA GLN A 18 3.75 -11.21 16.07
C GLN A 18 4.03 -11.66 14.64
N GLN A 19 3.47 -12.80 14.23
CA GLN A 19 3.63 -13.32 12.87
C GLN A 19 3.01 -12.37 11.84
N VAL A 20 1.78 -11.90 12.09
CA VAL A 20 1.08 -10.97 11.21
C VAL A 20 1.83 -9.65 11.10
N LEU A 21 2.31 -9.09 12.22
CA LEU A 21 3.11 -7.86 12.20
C LEU A 21 4.43 -8.00 11.44
N GLY A 22 5.11 -9.14 11.61
CA GLY A 22 6.34 -9.44 10.89
C GLY A 22 6.10 -9.43 9.38
N ARG A 23 5.05 -10.14 8.94
CA ARG A 23 4.67 -10.20 7.52
C ARG A 23 4.26 -8.83 6.98
N LEU A 24 3.43 -8.08 7.70
CA LEU A 24 2.97 -6.75 7.30
C LEU A 24 4.15 -5.82 7.03
N LYS A 25 5.12 -5.80 7.93
CA LYS A 25 6.34 -5.01 7.81
C LYS A 25 7.21 -5.42 6.62
N ASP A 26 7.35 -6.72 6.39
CA ASP A 26 8.17 -7.24 5.28
C ASP A 26 7.51 -6.94 3.92
N GLU A 27 6.19 -7.13 3.80
CA GLU A 27 5.44 -6.82 2.58
C GLU A 27 5.42 -5.32 2.28
N HIS A 28 5.17 -4.47 3.29
CA HIS A 28 5.23 -3.01 3.11
C HIS A 28 6.63 -2.55 2.70
N GLY A 29 7.67 -3.12 3.30
CA GLY A 29 9.06 -2.83 2.94
C GLY A 29 9.37 -3.18 1.48
N ALA A 30 8.85 -4.32 1.00
CA ALA A 30 8.99 -4.72 -0.40
C ALA A 30 8.23 -3.80 -1.35
N LEU A 31 6.95 -3.51 -1.05
CA LEU A 31 6.10 -2.62 -1.85
C LEU A 31 6.68 -1.21 -1.96
N LYS A 32 7.10 -0.61 -0.84
CA LYS A 32 7.73 0.72 -0.83
C LYS A 32 8.98 0.77 -1.70
N LYS A 33 9.81 -0.27 -1.64
CA LYS A 33 11.01 -0.36 -2.47
C LYS A 33 10.69 -0.46 -3.97
N GLU A 34 9.63 -1.18 -4.34
CA GLU A 34 9.16 -1.21 -5.73
C GLU A 34 8.64 0.16 -6.19
N LEU A 35 7.90 0.88 -5.35
CA LEU A 35 7.45 2.24 -5.63
C LEU A 35 8.63 3.21 -5.83
N ASP A 36 9.63 3.16 -4.95
CA ASP A 36 10.85 3.96 -5.09
C ASP A 36 11.55 3.68 -6.43
N HIS A 37 11.65 2.39 -6.80
CA HIS A 37 12.23 2.00 -8.09
C HIS A 37 11.42 2.54 -9.28
N VAL A 38 10.08 2.49 -9.21
CA VAL A 38 9.21 3.08 -10.25
C VAL A 38 9.40 4.60 -10.34
N GLN A 39 9.56 5.29 -9.23
CA GLN A 39 9.82 6.74 -9.22
C GLN A 39 11.19 7.09 -9.82
N GLU A 40 12.22 6.29 -9.55
CA GLU A 40 13.54 6.43 -10.18
C GLU A 40 13.46 6.26 -11.70
N MET A 41 12.82 5.18 -12.18
CA MET A 41 12.61 4.96 -13.60
C MET A 41 11.81 6.08 -14.25
N THR A 42 10.78 6.59 -13.57
CA THR A 42 9.94 7.69 -14.05
C THR A 42 10.74 8.99 -14.17
N THR A 43 11.61 9.27 -13.20
CA THR A 43 12.53 10.42 -13.23
C THR A 43 13.52 10.29 -14.40
N HIS A 44 14.06 9.10 -14.61
CA HIS A 44 14.93 8.82 -15.75
C HIS A 44 14.19 9.03 -17.08
N LEU A 45 12.95 8.53 -17.19
CA LEU A 45 12.10 8.69 -18.38
C LEU A 45 11.89 10.16 -18.77
N VAL A 46 11.70 11.05 -17.80
CA VAL A 46 11.61 12.51 -18.05
C VAL A 46 12.87 13.06 -18.72
N GLY A 47 14.06 12.57 -18.33
CA GLY A 47 15.34 13.00 -18.87
C GLY A 47 15.59 12.55 -20.31
N VAL A 48 15.00 11.43 -20.72
CA VAL A 48 15.23 10.82 -22.05
C VAL A 48 14.05 10.96 -23.00
N LEU A 49 13.03 11.77 -22.68
CA LEU A 49 11.80 11.92 -23.47
C LEU A 49 12.07 12.19 -24.97
N GLY A 50 11.37 11.45 -25.84
CA GLY A 50 11.45 11.61 -27.29
C GLY A 50 12.56 10.80 -27.97
N SER A 51 13.35 10.05 -27.20
CA SER A 51 14.31 9.07 -27.70
C SER A 51 13.68 7.67 -27.86
N GLU A 52 14.34 6.77 -28.57
CA GLU A 52 13.95 5.35 -28.56
C GLU A 52 14.09 4.70 -27.17
N GLU A 53 15.05 5.17 -26.37
CA GLU A 53 15.21 4.76 -24.97
C GLU A 53 13.95 5.05 -24.14
N SER A 54 13.30 6.19 -24.35
CA SER A 54 12.05 6.54 -23.65
C SER A 54 10.92 5.53 -23.89
N LYS A 55 10.87 4.89 -25.07
CA LYS A 55 9.84 3.88 -25.38
C LYS A 55 10.11 2.57 -24.63
N LEU A 56 11.37 2.14 -24.61
CA LEU A 56 11.77 0.92 -23.90
C LEU A 56 11.54 1.08 -22.39
N LEU A 57 11.96 2.21 -21.84
CA LEU A 57 11.78 2.51 -20.42
C LEU A 57 10.30 2.63 -20.04
N LEU A 58 9.46 3.20 -20.91
CA LEU A 58 8.01 3.24 -20.69
C LEU A 58 7.38 1.85 -20.63
N GLN A 59 7.82 0.92 -21.50
CA GLN A 59 7.35 -0.47 -21.49
C GLN A 59 7.81 -1.22 -20.24
N GLU A 60 9.04 -0.96 -19.78
CA GLU A 60 9.58 -1.52 -18.54
C GLU A 60 8.78 -1.03 -17.33
N ILE A 61 8.56 0.28 -17.21
CA ILE A 61 7.74 0.87 -16.16
C ILE A 61 6.33 0.27 -16.16
N ARG A 62 5.71 0.12 -17.34
CA ARG A 62 4.39 -0.53 -17.49
C ARG A 62 4.39 -1.93 -16.88
N LYS A 63 5.37 -2.77 -17.25
CA LYS A 63 5.47 -4.15 -16.75
C LYS A 63 5.69 -4.22 -15.24
N VAL A 64 6.58 -3.37 -14.71
CA VAL A 64 6.83 -3.30 -13.27
C VAL A 64 5.56 -2.88 -12.53
N MET A 65 4.85 -1.89 -13.05
CA MET A 65 3.61 -1.40 -12.44
C MET A 65 2.48 -2.44 -12.50
N GLU A 66 2.34 -3.19 -13.59
CA GLU A 66 1.37 -4.31 -13.67
C GLU A 66 1.66 -5.39 -12.61
N ASN A 67 2.94 -5.75 -12.44
CA ASN A 67 3.35 -6.73 -11.44
C ASN A 67 3.16 -6.19 -10.01
N PHE A 68 3.46 -4.91 -9.77
CA PHE A 68 3.21 -4.26 -8.50
C PHE A 68 1.72 -4.30 -8.13
N MET A 69 0.82 -3.98 -9.06
CA MET A 69 -0.63 -4.00 -8.78
C MET A 69 -1.12 -5.40 -8.38
N GLN A 70 -0.58 -6.46 -8.98
CA GLN A 70 -0.91 -7.83 -8.58
C GLN A 70 -0.41 -8.17 -7.17
N GLN A 71 0.76 -7.66 -6.79
CA GLN A 71 1.29 -7.83 -5.44
C GLN A 71 0.47 -7.05 -4.42
N LEU A 72 0.08 -5.81 -4.76
CA LEU A 72 -0.76 -4.98 -3.90
C LEU A 72 -2.14 -5.61 -3.67
N GLU A 73 -2.79 -6.11 -4.73
CA GLU A 73 -4.07 -6.83 -4.61
C GLU A 73 -3.94 -8.10 -3.74
N ALA A 74 -2.85 -8.85 -3.89
CA ALA A 74 -2.61 -10.04 -3.08
C ALA A 74 -2.33 -9.71 -1.61
N HIS A 75 -1.65 -8.59 -1.36
CA HIS A 75 -1.38 -8.05 -0.04
C HIS A 75 -2.68 -7.65 0.65
N GLU A 76 -3.51 -6.83 0.00
CA GLU A 76 -4.80 -6.39 0.55
C GLU A 76 -5.74 -7.56 0.84
N HIS A 77 -5.82 -8.53 -0.06
CA HIS A 77 -6.64 -9.71 0.19
C HIS A 77 -6.17 -10.48 1.42
N TRP A 78 -4.85 -10.55 1.64
CA TRP A 78 -4.32 -11.13 2.85
C TRP A 78 -4.66 -10.31 4.11
N GLU A 79 -4.60 -8.98 4.03
CA GLU A 79 -4.97 -8.10 5.13
C GLU A 79 -6.45 -8.24 5.52
N GLU A 80 -7.35 -8.32 4.53
CA GLU A 80 -8.77 -8.57 4.75
C GLU A 80 -9.03 -9.88 5.51
N VAL A 81 -8.26 -10.91 5.20
CA VAL A 81 -8.45 -12.27 5.74
C VAL A 81 -7.76 -12.45 7.10
N GLU A 82 -6.62 -11.81 7.33
CA GLU A 82 -5.77 -12.07 8.51
C GLU A 82 -5.59 -10.85 9.42
N VAL A 83 -5.42 -9.64 8.87
CA VAL A 83 -5.10 -8.42 9.65
C VAL A 83 -6.38 -7.79 10.20
N LEU A 84 -7.39 -7.57 9.36
CA LEU A 84 -8.65 -6.92 9.77
C LEU A 84 -9.40 -7.70 10.85
N PRO A 85 -9.49 -9.04 10.82
CA PRO A 85 -10.16 -9.79 11.89
C PRO A 85 -9.46 -9.65 13.24
N LEU A 86 -8.12 -9.66 13.27
CA LEU A 86 -7.34 -9.46 14.49
C LEU A 86 -7.60 -8.07 15.10
N LEU A 87 -7.63 -7.04 14.25
CA LEU A 87 -7.90 -5.68 14.68
C LEU A 87 -9.35 -5.48 15.12
N THR A 88 -10.31 -6.15 14.47
CA THR A 88 -11.73 -6.10 14.82
C THR A 88 -12.01 -6.77 16.17
N GLU A 89 -11.41 -7.93 16.41
CA GLU A 89 -11.51 -8.64 17.69
C GLU A 89 -11.00 -7.74 18.83
N TYR A 90 -9.85 -7.07 18.63
CA TYR A 90 -9.31 -6.12 19.58
C TYR A 90 -10.20 -4.87 19.74
N ALA A 91 -10.75 -4.34 18.64
CA ALA A 91 -11.59 -3.15 18.68
C ALA A 91 -12.89 -3.38 19.47
N ASN A 92 -13.49 -4.56 19.32
CA ASN A 92 -14.68 -4.99 20.07
C ASN A 92 -14.44 -5.10 21.59
N GLN A 93 -13.17 -5.12 22.03
CA GLN A 93 -12.80 -5.12 23.46
C GLN A 93 -12.72 -3.71 24.08
N GLY A 94 -13.08 -2.66 23.33
CA GLY A 94 -13.31 -1.32 23.88
C GLY A 94 -12.64 -0.15 23.15
N MET A 95 -12.25 -0.29 21.89
CA MET A 95 -11.72 0.83 21.08
C MET A 95 -12.83 1.73 20.53
N GLU A 96 -12.47 2.99 20.30
CA GLU A 96 -13.38 4.04 19.82
C GLU A 96 -13.77 3.89 18.33
N PRO A 97 -14.94 4.44 17.92
CA PRO A 97 -15.45 4.44 16.53
C PRO A 97 -14.50 5.00 15.46
N THR A 98 -13.44 5.70 15.87
CA THR A 98 -12.41 6.27 15.01
C THR A 98 -11.64 5.20 14.24
N PHE A 99 -11.39 4.02 14.82
CA PHE A 99 -10.64 2.94 14.17
C PHE A 99 -11.34 2.42 12.90
N LEU A 100 -12.65 2.13 12.99
CA LEU A 100 -13.47 1.70 11.84
C LEU A 100 -13.55 2.76 10.73
N THR A 101 -13.51 4.04 11.12
CA THR A 101 -13.51 5.15 10.17
C THR A 101 -12.17 5.22 9.42
N SER A 102 -11.07 4.94 10.10
CA SER A 102 -9.74 4.94 9.50
C SER A 102 -9.50 3.77 8.55
N THR A 103 -10.04 2.57 8.84
CA THR A 103 -10.04 1.44 7.89
C THR A 103 -10.78 1.78 6.58
N TRP A 104 -11.92 2.47 6.69
CA TRP A 104 -12.69 2.89 5.51
C TRP A 104 -11.96 3.95 4.66
N VAL A 105 -11.19 4.84 5.28
CA VAL A 105 -10.36 5.82 4.56
C VAL A 105 -9.21 5.14 3.82
N LEU A 106 -8.57 4.14 4.44
CA LEU A 106 -7.52 3.34 3.79
C LEU A 106 -8.04 2.63 2.53
N GLU A 107 -9.23 2.04 2.56
CA GLU A 107 -9.84 1.40 1.38
C GLU A 107 -10.13 2.38 0.23
N GLU A 108 -10.44 3.65 0.52
CA GLU A 108 -10.70 4.67 -0.50
C GLU A 108 -9.40 5.16 -1.14
N ASP A 109 -8.34 5.33 -0.34
CA ASP A 109 -7.00 5.69 -0.84
C ASP A 109 -6.47 4.64 -1.82
N HIS A 110 -6.72 3.36 -1.55
CA HIS A 110 -6.35 2.30 -2.48
C HIS A 110 -7.12 2.39 -3.80
N LYS A 111 -8.46 2.54 -3.76
CA LYS A 111 -9.27 2.71 -4.97
C LYS A 111 -8.83 3.92 -5.79
N GLU A 112 -8.42 5.00 -5.13
CA GLU A 112 -7.89 6.18 -5.81
C GLU A 112 -6.54 5.89 -6.48
N ALA A 113 -5.61 5.24 -5.78
CA ALA A 113 -4.33 4.81 -6.35
C ALA A 113 -4.51 3.91 -7.58
N GLU A 114 -5.37 2.90 -7.48
CA GLU A 114 -5.67 1.98 -8.57
C GLU A 114 -6.22 2.72 -9.81
N ARG A 115 -7.09 3.72 -9.60
CA ARG A 115 -7.60 4.55 -10.71
C ARG A 115 -6.50 5.35 -11.39
N PHE A 116 -5.52 5.87 -10.66
CA PHE A 116 -4.38 6.55 -11.25
C PHE A 116 -3.49 5.60 -12.05
N VAL A 117 -3.22 4.40 -11.53
CA VAL A 117 -2.42 3.38 -12.23
C VAL A 117 -3.11 2.90 -13.50
N ARG A 118 -4.41 2.56 -13.44
CA ARG A 118 -5.19 2.18 -14.64
C ARG A 118 -5.17 3.30 -15.69
N SER A 119 -5.36 4.55 -15.24
CA SER A 119 -5.28 5.70 -16.14
C SER A 119 -3.91 5.81 -16.81
N PHE A 120 -2.82 5.58 -16.07
CA PHE A 120 -1.47 5.52 -16.62
C PHE A 120 -1.34 4.42 -17.68
N LEU A 121 -1.76 3.18 -17.37
CA LEU A 121 -1.69 2.05 -18.30
C LEU A 121 -2.47 2.32 -19.59
N ASP A 122 -3.69 2.85 -19.48
CA ASP A 122 -4.52 3.26 -20.62
C ASP A 122 -3.82 4.32 -21.48
N TYR A 123 -3.15 5.29 -20.83
CA TYR A 123 -2.38 6.32 -21.55
C TYR A 123 -1.18 5.75 -22.29
N VAL A 124 -0.49 4.78 -21.70
CA VAL A 124 0.65 4.10 -22.34
C VAL A 124 0.18 3.31 -23.55
N ASP A 125 -0.91 2.56 -23.41
CA ASP A 125 -1.46 1.72 -24.49
C ASP A 125 -2.01 2.55 -25.66
N GLN A 126 -2.48 3.77 -25.39
CA GLN A 126 -2.97 4.71 -26.41
C GLN A 126 -1.87 5.59 -27.03
N CYS A 127 -0.63 5.53 -26.53
CA CYS A 127 0.47 6.36 -26.99
C CYS A 127 1.52 5.56 -27.77
N ASN A 128 1.74 5.93 -29.03
CA ASN A 128 2.83 5.37 -29.85
C ASN A 128 4.22 5.96 -29.53
N GLY A 129 4.40 6.55 -28.33
CA GLY A 129 5.67 7.14 -27.88
C GLY A 129 6.08 8.47 -28.54
N THR A 130 5.25 9.06 -29.41
CA THR A 130 5.57 10.31 -30.13
C THR A 130 4.91 11.56 -29.57
N ASP A 131 3.91 11.42 -28.68
CA ASP A 131 3.19 12.54 -28.08
C ASP A 131 3.76 12.87 -26.70
N SER A 132 4.71 13.81 -26.67
CA SER A 132 5.42 14.21 -25.46
C SER A 132 4.52 14.85 -24.39
N ILE A 133 3.38 15.42 -24.77
CA ILE A 133 2.43 16.02 -23.81
C ILE A 133 1.67 14.91 -23.10
N LYS A 134 1.16 13.93 -23.85
CA LYS A 134 0.48 12.76 -23.26
C LYS A 134 1.41 11.94 -22.38
N LEU A 135 2.66 11.76 -22.81
CA LEU A 135 3.65 11.01 -22.04
C LEU A 135 3.99 11.69 -20.71
N LYS A 136 4.14 13.02 -20.71
CA LYS A 136 4.30 13.80 -19.47
C LYS A 136 3.10 13.64 -18.53
N LYS A 137 1.87 13.65 -19.08
CA LYS A 137 0.66 13.43 -18.27
C LYS A 137 0.63 12.03 -17.66
N ALA A 138 0.98 11.00 -18.44
CA ALA A 138 1.06 9.62 -17.96
C ALA A 138 2.08 9.50 -16.81
N ILE A 139 3.27 10.08 -16.99
CA ILE A 139 4.32 10.16 -15.96
C ILE A 139 3.79 10.83 -14.68
N THR A 140 3.11 11.98 -14.80
CA THR A 140 2.54 12.66 -13.63
C THR A 140 1.50 11.80 -12.91
N LEU A 141 0.62 11.12 -13.63
CA LEU A 141 -0.37 10.21 -13.03
C LEU A 141 0.31 9.08 -12.26
N LEU A 142 1.37 8.51 -12.82
CA LEU A 142 2.14 7.46 -12.17
C LEU A 142 2.86 7.96 -10.91
N SER A 143 3.48 9.14 -10.96
CA SER A 143 4.12 9.74 -9.77
C SER A 143 3.11 10.03 -8.66
N VAL A 144 1.90 10.47 -9.02
CA VAL A 144 0.81 10.67 -8.06
C VAL A 144 0.37 9.34 -7.47
N ALA A 145 0.14 8.31 -8.30
CA ALA A 145 -0.21 6.97 -7.82
C ALA A 145 0.82 6.44 -6.81
N CYS A 146 2.12 6.52 -7.13
CA CYS A 146 3.17 6.06 -6.23
C CYS A 146 3.15 6.82 -4.90
N SER A 147 2.88 8.13 -4.93
CA SER A 147 2.80 8.94 -3.71
C SER A 147 1.60 8.57 -2.85
N VAL A 148 0.43 8.35 -3.47
CA VAL A 148 -0.80 7.93 -2.76
C VAL A 148 -0.59 6.56 -2.10
N ILE A 149 -0.04 5.58 -2.81
CA ILE A 149 0.19 4.23 -2.26
C ILE A 149 1.24 4.27 -1.14
N SER A 150 2.34 5.00 -1.31
CA SER A 150 3.33 5.15 -0.24
C SER A 150 2.75 5.80 1.02
N GLU A 151 1.86 6.77 0.85
CA GLU A 151 1.18 7.43 1.97
C GLU A 151 0.15 6.52 2.64
N HIS A 152 -0.57 5.71 1.86
CA HIS A 152 -1.48 4.70 2.36
C HIS A 152 -0.74 3.68 3.25
N LEU A 153 0.33 3.04 2.73
CA LEU A 153 1.15 2.09 3.50
C LEU A 153 1.75 2.72 4.76
N ARG A 154 2.09 4.02 4.73
CA ARG A 154 2.59 4.74 5.90
C ARG A 154 1.49 4.96 6.94
N SER A 155 0.32 5.41 6.49
CA SER A 155 -0.83 5.70 7.36
C SER A 155 -1.33 4.43 8.04
N GLU A 156 -1.31 3.32 7.34
CA GLU A 156 -1.61 2.00 7.89
C GLU A 156 -0.61 1.58 8.96
N GLU A 157 0.70 1.67 8.71
CA GLU A 157 1.72 1.36 9.72
C GLU A 157 1.56 2.23 10.97
N GLU A 158 1.30 3.52 10.80
CA GLU A 158 1.06 4.47 11.90
C GLU A 158 -0.19 4.14 12.72
N MET A 159 -1.13 3.38 12.16
CA MET A 159 -2.35 2.94 12.83
C MET A 159 -2.22 1.54 13.44
N VAL A 160 -1.78 0.56 12.66
CA VAL A 160 -1.78 -0.87 13.00
C VAL A 160 -0.68 -1.19 14.00
N PHE A 161 0.54 -0.67 13.79
CA PHE A 161 1.68 -1.04 14.65
C PHE A 161 1.52 -0.58 16.10
N PRO A 162 1.04 0.63 16.41
CA PRO A 162 0.80 1.02 17.80
C PRO A 162 -0.24 0.14 18.50
N ILE A 163 -1.32 -0.22 17.81
CA ILE A 163 -2.39 -1.07 18.35
C ILE A 163 -1.84 -2.46 18.66
N ALA A 164 -1.15 -3.06 17.70
CA ALA A 164 -0.63 -4.40 17.85
C ALA A 164 0.53 -4.48 18.87
N ASN A 165 1.33 -3.42 19.02
CA ASN A 165 2.31 -3.34 20.11
C ASN A 165 1.62 -3.26 21.48
N GLN A 166 0.54 -2.49 21.62
CA GLN A 166 -0.23 -2.46 22.87
C GLN A 166 -0.83 -3.83 23.21
N MET A 167 -1.30 -4.58 22.20
CA MET A 167 -1.76 -5.95 22.36
C MET A 167 -0.67 -6.85 22.95
N LEU A 168 0.55 -6.78 22.42
CA LEU A 168 1.69 -7.57 22.88
C LEU A 168 2.23 -7.11 24.24
N GLU A 169 2.20 -5.81 24.56
CA GLU A 169 2.65 -5.28 25.85
C GLU A 169 1.71 -5.68 27.00
N ARG A 170 0.40 -5.84 26.73
CA ARG A 170 -0.57 -6.31 27.74
C ARG A 170 -0.43 -7.80 28.09
N TYR A 171 0.42 -8.53 27.36
CA TYR A 171 0.70 -9.95 27.57
C TYR A 171 1.94 -10.20 28.46
N VAL A 172 2.84 -9.21 28.61
CA VAL A 172 4.07 -9.31 29.42
C VAL A 172 3.84 -8.83 30.86
#